data_AF-A0A9E5DFM6-F1
#
_entry.id   AF-A0A9E5DFM6-F1
#
_cell.length_a   1.000
_cell.length_b   1.000
_cell.length_c   1.000
_cell.angle_alpha   90.00
_cell.angle_beta   90.00
_cell.angle_gamma   90.00
#
_symmetry.space_group_name_H-M   'P 1'
#
loop_
_entity.id
_entity.type
_entity.pdbx_description
1 polymer ?
#
loop_
_entity_poly.entity_id
_entity_poly.type
_entity_poly.pdbx_seq_one_letter_code
_entity_poly.pdbx_strand_id
1 'polypeptide(L)'
;MGQETVLSGEEAAEVFAYADPIADNLMQGFNDGNYTVYSRDFGPEMRQALDEAAFVQNREDVTSRIGLYESRSDPVVTEIGEFVAVTYRAAFEQEDGVALRLVFKKGDESHQLYGLWFNSPKLRS
;
A
#
# COMPACT_ATOMS: atom_id res chain seq x y z
N MET A 1 -9.14 1.31 -20.28
CA MET A 1 -8.62 0.48 -19.17
C MET A 1 -7.35 -0.17 -19.68
N GLY A 2 -6.19 0.18 -19.11
CA GLY A 2 -4.93 -0.45 -19.50
C GLY A 2 -4.98 -1.93 -19.15
N GLN A 3 -4.41 -2.78 -20.01
CA GLN A 3 -4.26 -4.20 -19.71
C GLN A 3 -3.25 -4.33 -18.56
N GLU A 4 -3.67 -4.89 -17.42
CA GLU A 4 -2.76 -5.21 -16.34
C GLU A 4 -1.93 -6.44 -16.74
N THR A 5 -0.61 -6.34 -16.67
CA THR A 5 0.31 -7.44 -16.95
C THR A 5 1.00 -7.83 -15.66
N VAL A 6 0.93 -9.11 -15.28
CA VAL A 6 1.65 -9.61 -14.10
C VAL A 6 3.13 -9.71 -14.44
N LEU A 7 3.98 -9.07 -13.64
CA LEU A 7 5.44 -9.18 -13.73
C LEU A 7 5.94 -10.35 -12.88
N SER A 8 7.06 -10.96 -13.25
CA SER A 8 7.62 -12.14 -12.57
C SER A 8 9.13 -12.21 -12.74
N GLY A 9 9.81 -12.99 -11.90
CA GLY A 9 11.26 -13.14 -11.97
C GLY A 9 12.01 -11.87 -11.55
N GLU A 10 13.03 -11.48 -12.31
CA GLU A 10 13.88 -10.31 -12.02
C GLU A 10 13.10 -9.00 -11.96
N GLU A 11 12.15 -8.77 -12.88
CA GLU A 11 11.37 -7.53 -12.91
C GLU A 11 10.53 -7.34 -11.64
N ALA A 12 9.95 -8.42 -11.11
CA ALA A 12 9.23 -8.37 -9.86
C ALA A 12 10.19 -8.17 -8.66
N ALA A 13 11.37 -8.80 -8.69
CA ALA A 13 12.37 -8.67 -7.63
C ALA A 13 12.92 -7.24 -7.50
N GLU A 14 13.16 -6.55 -8.61
CA GLU A 14 13.54 -5.13 -8.62
C GLU A 14 12.47 -4.25 -7.97
N VAL A 15 11.20 -4.55 -8.26
CA VAL A 15 10.06 -3.83 -7.69
C VAL A 15 9.93 -4.06 -6.18
N PHE A 16 10.10 -5.31 -5.72
CA PHE A 16 10.06 -5.64 -4.29
C PHE A 16 11.17 -4.95 -3.51
N ALA A 17 12.36 -4.76 -4.10
CA ALA A 17 13.50 -4.16 -3.43
C ALA A 17 13.22 -2.74 -2.90
N TYR A 18 12.39 -1.96 -3.61
CA TYR A 18 11.93 -0.65 -3.12
C TYR A 18 10.54 -0.70 -2.47
N ALA A 19 9.64 -1.58 -2.93
CA ALA A 19 8.27 -1.62 -2.41
C ALA A 19 8.17 -2.20 -0.99
N ASP A 20 8.97 -3.21 -0.65
CA ASP A 20 8.96 -3.83 0.68
C ASP A 20 9.31 -2.86 1.81
N PRO A 21 10.44 -2.12 1.76
CA PRO A 21 10.75 -1.16 2.84
C PRO A 21 9.73 -0.02 2.93
N ILE A 22 9.12 0.38 1.81
CA ILE A 22 8.05 1.38 1.78
C ILE A 22 6.78 0.81 2.45
N ALA A 23 6.41 -0.43 2.15
CA ALA A 23 5.29 -1.11 2.79
C ALA A 23 5.51 -1.28 4.30
N ASP A 24 6.74 -1.59 4.73
CA ASP A 24 7.10 -1.66 6.15
C ASP A 24 6.92 -0.32 6.86
N ASN A 25 7.50 0.76 6.32
CA ASN A 25 7.33 2.10 6.89
C ASN A 25 5.86 2.50 6.96
N LEU A 26 5.11 2.24 5.88
CA LEU A 26 3.70 2.59 5.77
C LEU A 26 2.87 1.86 6.83
N MET A 27 3.01 0.54 6.94
CA MET A 27 2.25 -0.27 7.89
C MET A 27 2.68 -0.02 9.33
N GLN A 28 3.96 0.27 9.57
CA GLN A 28 4.43 0.70 10.88
C GLN A 28 3.78 2.03 11.28
N GLY A 29 3.79 3.04 10.39
CA GLY A 29 3.13 4.33 10.65
C GLY A 29 1.63 4.18 10.85
N PHE A 30 0.99 3.26 10.12
CA PHE A 30 -0.42 2.92 10.33
C PHE A 30 -0.65 2.34 11.74
N ASN A 31 0.14 1.34 12.15
CA ASN A 31 0.00 0.73 13.47
C ASN A 31 0.25 1.72 14.60
N ASP A 32 1.35 2.47 14.52
CA ASP A 32 1.76 3.46 15.51
C ASP A 32 0.84 4.69 15.56
N GLY A 33 -0.08 4.84 14.59
CA GLY A 33 -0.91 6.04 14.45
C GLY A 33 -0.08 7.29 14.13
N ASN A 34 1.08 7.11 13.49
CA ASN A 34 2.04 8.17 13.22
C ASN A 34 1.97 8.59 11.75
N TYR A 35 1.26 9.69 11.48
CA TYR A 35 1.10 10.24 10.14
C TYR A 35 2.44 10.59 9.47
N THR A 36 3.43 11.07 10.22
CA THR A 36 4.73 11.45 9.66
C THR A 36 5.48 10.23 9.11
N VAL A 37 5.36 9.08 9.78
CA VAL A 37 5.92 7.81 9.30
C VAL A 37 5.09 7.26 8.15
N TYR A 38 3.75 7.28 8.28
CA TYR A 38 2.82 6.80 7.28
C TYR A 38 2.95 7.52 5.92
N SER A 39 3.11 8.84 5.93
CA SER A 39 3.18 9.68 4.72
C SER A 39 4.61 9.90 4.20
N ARG A 40 5.61 9.26 4.81
CA ARG A 40 7.04 9.46 4.51
C ARG A 40 7.34 9.27 3.03
N ASP A 41 6.84 8.20 2.45
CA ASP A 41 7.13 7.78 1.08
C ASP A 41 6.04 8.25 0.08
N PHE A 42 5.08 9.06 0.54
CA PHE A 42 4.00 9.57 -0.32
C PHE A 42 4.51 10.61 -1.31
N GLY A 43 4.04 10.48 -2.55
CA GLY A 43 4.13 11.55 -3.54
C GLY A 43 3.33 12.78 -3.10
N PRO A 44 3.60 13.95 -3.71
CA PRO A 44 2.98 15.21 -3.33
C PRO A 44 1.44 15.19 -3.44
N GLU A 45 0.90 14.51 -4.44
CA GLU A 45 -0.55 14.35 -4.64
C GLU A 45 -1.17 13.47 -3.54
N MET A 46 -0.50 12.38 -3.16
CA MET A 46 -0.95 11.50 -2.07
C MET A 46 -0.96 12.21 -0.71
N ARG A 47 0.03 13.04 -0.41
CA ARG A 47 0.04 13.83 0.84
C ARG A 47 -1.08 14.88 0.88
N GLN A 48 -1.49 15.41 -0.27
CA GLN A 48 -2.62 16.33 -0.34
C GLN A 48 -3.97 15.62 -0.19
N ALA A 49 -4.09 14.40 -0.75
CA ALA A 49 -5.33 13.62 -0.69
C ALA A 49 -5.52 12.91 0.67
N LEU A 50 -4.44 12.41 1.25
CA LEU A 50 -4.37 11.75 2.55
C LEU A 50 -3.56 12.63 3.51
N ASP A 51 -4.15 13.75 3.92
CA ASP A 51 -3.60 14.58 4.98
C ASP A 51 -3.73 13.91 6.37
N GLU A 52 -3.20 14.55 7.41
CA GLU A 52 -3.23 13.99 8.76
C GLU A 52 -4.65 13.73 9.28
N ALA A 53 -5.61 14.61 8.95
CA ALA A 53 -6.99 14.45 9.37
C ALA A 53 -7.65 13.26 8.67
N ALA A 54 -7.45 13.12 7.36
CA ALA A 54 -7.91 11.97 6.58
C ALA A 54 -7.26 10.67 7.05
N PHE A 55 -5.97 10.69 7.40
CA PHE A 55 -5.27 9.54 7.97
C PHE A 55 -5.90 9.08 9.28
N VAL A 56 -6.14 9.99 10.22
CA VAL A 56 -6.76 9.64 11.52
C VAL A 56 -8.13 9.00 11.31
N GLN A 57 -8.98 9.61 10.45
CA GLN A 57 -10.30 9.05 10.15
C GLN A 57 -10.22 7.68 9.49
N ASN A 58 -9.42 7.55 8.42
CA ASN A 58 -9.25 6.28 7.71
C ASN A 58 -8.67 5.18 8.60
N ARG A 59 -7.72 5.53 9.48
CA ARG A 59 -7.14 4.57 10.43
C ARG A 59 -8.19 4.07 11.41
N GLU A 60 -8.99 4.96 12.02
CA GLU A 60 -10.06 4.57 12.92
C GLU A 60 -11.09 3.66 12.20
N ASP A 61 -11.46 4.00 10.96
CA ASP A 61 -12.39 3.20 10.16
C ASP A 61 -11.82 1.82 9.81
N VAL A 62 -10.53 1.72 9.47
CA VAL A 62 -9.89 0.44 9.17
C VAL A 62 -9.71 -0.39 10.45
N THR A 63 -9.14 0.20 11.49
CA THR A 63 -8.83 -0.52 12.74
C THR A 63 -10.07 -0.96 13.50
N SER A 64 -11.16 -0.19 13.45
CA SER A 64 -12.44 -0.60 14.07
C SER A 64 -13.08 -1.80 13.36
N ARG A 65 -12.79 -2.03 12.08
CA ARG A 65 -13.43 -3.07 11.25
C ARG A 65 -12.57 -4.33 11.09
N ILE A 66 -11.26 -4.14 10.87
CA ILE A 66 -10.33 -5.23 10.60
C ILE A 66 -9.15 -5.31 11.59
N GLY A 67 -8.99 -4.33 12.48
CA GLY A 67 -7.90 -4.28 13.47
C GLY A 67 -6.60 -3.68 12.94
N LEU A 68 -5.51 -3.87 13.69
CA LEU A 68 -4.16 -3.45 13.30
C LEU A 68 -3.52 -4.45 12.33
N TYR A 69 -2.51 -3.96 11.60
CA TYR A 69 -1.74 -4.79 10.68
C TYR A 69 -0.82 -5.74 11.44
N GLU A 70 -0.75 -7.01 11.02
CA GLU A 70 0.10 -8.03 11.65
C GLU A 70 1.24 -8.47 10.71
N SER A 71 0.91 -8.86 9.48
CA SER A 71 1.91 -9.38 8.53
C SER A 71 1.43 -9.30 7.08
N ARG A 72 2.34 -9.60 6.14
CA ARG A 72 2.01 -9.69 4.71
C ARG A 72 2.69 -10.88 4.05
N SER A 73 2.04 -11.46 3.04
CA SER A 73 2.55 -12.55 2.21
C SER A 73 2.16 -12.37 0.75
N ASP A 74 2.64 -13.30 -0.09
CA ASP A 74 2.23 -13.49 -1.48
C ASP A 74 2.22 -12.20 -2.32
N PRO A 75 3.35 -11.47 -2.41
CA PRO A 75 3.39 -10.23 -3.16
C PRO A 75 3.25 -10.50 -4.66
N VAL A 76 2.39 -9.72 -5.32
CA VAL A 76 2.15 -9.78 -6.76
C VAL A 76 2.40 -8.41 -7.36
N VAL A 77 3.25 -8.36 -8.39
CA VAL A 77 3.52 -7.14 -9.14
C VAL A 77 2.70 -7.13 -10.42
N THR A 78 1.99 -6.04 -10.67
CA THR A 78 1.28 -5.80 -11.92
C THR A 78 1.69 -4.48 -12.55
N GLU A 79 1.94 -4.50 -13.84
CA GLU A 79 2.21 -3.32 -14.65
C GLU A 79 0.95 -2.83 -15.35
N ILE A 80 0.76 -1.50 -15.36
CA ILE A 80 -0.44 -0.83 -15.88
C ILE A 80 -0.03 0.46 -16.58
N GLY A 81 0.34 0.36 -17.85
CA GLY A 81 0.79 1.50 -18.65
C GLY A 81 2.08 2.10 -18.07
N GLU A 82 2.01 3.33 -17.54
CA GLU A 82 3.15 4.02 -16.92
C GLU A 82 3.30 3.74 -15.41
N PHE A 83 2.43 2.91 -14.84
CA PHE A 83 2.44 2.59 -13.41
C PHE A 83 2.79 1.12 -13.17
N VAL A 84 3.35 0.87 -12.00
CA VAL A 84 3.56 -0.48 -11.46
C VAL A 84 2.89 -0.56 -10.09
N ALA A 85 2.09 -1.60 -9.89
CA ALA A 85 1.36 -1.84 -8.67
C ALA A 85 1.92 -3.09 -7.99
N VAL A 86 2.12 -3.01 -6.68
CA VAL A 86 2.47 -4.16 -5.84
C VAL A 86 1.30 -4.44 -4.93
N THR A 87 0.78 -5.66 -5.01
CA THR A 87 -0.34 -6.11 -4.18
C THR A 87 0.17 -7.19 -3.24
N TYR A 88 0.06 -6.92 -1.94
CA TYR A 88 0.36 -7.88 -0.89
C TYR A 88 -0.92 -8.46 -0.32
N ARG A 89 -0.87 -9.72 0.09
CA ARG A 89 -1.90 -10.31 0.96
C ARG A 89 -1.55 -9.97 2.41
N ALA A 90 -2.24 -9.00 3.00
CA ALA A 90 -2.02 -8.57 4.37
C ALA A 90 -2.96 -9.28 5.34
N ALA A 91 -2.42 -9.62 6.52
CA ALA A 91 -3.17 -10.10 7.67
C ALA A 91 -3.31 -8.97 8.69
N PHE A 92 -4.52 -8.79 9.18
CA PHE A 92 -4.89 -7.88 10.25
C PHE A 92 -5.56 -8.67 11.38
N GLU A 93 -5.59 -8.11 12.59
CA GLU A 93 -6.05 -8.80 13.80
C GLU A 93 -7.45 -9.46 13.66
N GLN A 94 -8.34 -8.85 12.87
CA GLN A 94 -9.70 -9.35 12.67
C GLN A 94 -9.95 -9.87 11.25
N GLU A 95 -8.99 -9.80 10.33
CA GLU A 95 -9.16 -10.30 8.97
C GLU A 95 -7.84 -10.68 8.29
N ASP A 96 -7.80 -11.91 7.75
CA ASP A 96 -6.74 -12.35 6.86
C ASP A 96 -7.13 -12.14 5.39
N GLY A 97 -6.14 -11.79 4.57
CA GLY A 97 -6.33 -11.71 3.12
C GLY A 97 -6.75 -10.34 2.60
N VAL A 98 -6.46 -9.27 3.35
CA VAL A 98 -6.67 -7.90 2.91
C VAL A 98 -5.70 -7.60 1.78
N ALA A 99 -6.18 -7.28 0.58
CA ALA A 99 -5.30 -6.95 -0.53
C ALA A 99 -4.79 -5.51 -0.36
N LEU A 100 -3.55 -5.39 0.08
CA LEU A 100 -2.84 -4.13 0.24
C LEU A 100 -2.14 -3.78 -1.07
N ARG A 101 -2.65 -2.78 -1.77
CA ARG A 101 -2.14 -2.40 -3.09
C ARG A 101 -1.44 -1.04 -3.05
N LEU A 102 -0.15 -1.06 -3.35
CA LEU A 102 0.74 0.10 -3.47
C LEU A 102 0.96 0.37 -4.96
N VAL A 103 0.89 1.62 -5.39
CA VAL A 103 1.12 2.02 -6.79
C VAL A 103 2.26 3.02 -6.88
N PHE A 104 3.18 2.72 -7.80
CA PHE A 104 4.36 3.51 -8.12
C PHE A 104 4.36 3.88 -9.59
N LYS A 105 5.12 4.91 -9.94
CA LYS A 105 5.32 5.35 -11.33
C LYS A 105 6.59 4.73 -11.90
N LYS A 106 6.52 4.16 -13.11
CA LYS A 106 7.68 3.59 -13.80
C LYS A 106 8.70 4.68 -14.10
N GLY A 107 9.96 4.43 -13.78
CA GLY A 107 11.06 5.37 -14.02
C GLY A 107 11.12 6.55 -13.04
N ASP A 108 10.31 6.55 -11.98
CA ASP A 108 10.50 7.48 -10.87
C ASP A 108 11.64 6.99 -9.97
N GLU A 109 12.80 7.65 -10.05
CA GLU A 109 13.97 7.33 -9.21
C GLU A 109 13.69 7.49 -7.71
N SER A 110 12.70 8.31 -7.35
CA SER A 110 12.30 8.52 -5.95
C SER A 110 11.38 7.42 -5.42
N HIS A 111 10.86 6.55 -6.30
CA HIS A 111 9.93 5.46 -5.99
C HIS A 111 8.78 5.89 -5.06
N GLN A 112 8.22 7.09 -5.29
CA GLN A 112 7.18 7.62 -4.43
C GLN A 112 5.88 6.85 -4.62
N LEU A 113 5.11 6.76 -3.54
CA LEU A 113 3.77 6.19 -3.60
C LEU A 113 2.80 7.18 -4.26
N TYR A 114 2.19 6.75 -5.36
CA TYR A 114 1.15 7.47 -6.09
C TYR A 114 -0.26 7.00 -5.72
N GLY A 115 -0.38 5.81 -5.14
CA GLY A 115 -1.67 5.30 -4.70
C GLY A 115 -1.54 4.18 -3.68
N LEU A 116 -2.57 4.09 -2.84
CA LEU A 116 -2.68 3.13 -1.76
C LEU A 116 -4.14 2.70 -1.62
N TRP A 117 -4.37 1.39 -1.60
CA TRP A 117 -5.70 0.81 -1.35
C TRP A 117 -5.61 -0.36 -0.37
N PHE A 118 -6.54 -0.37 0.57
CA PHE A 118 -6.82 -1.52 1.43
C PHE A 118 -8.11 -2.16 0.94
N ASN A 119 -8.01 -3.36 0.37
CA ASN A 119 -9.16 -4.01 -0.22
C ASN A 119 -9.56 -5.24 0.56
N SER A 120 -10.73 -5.16 1.19
CA SER A 120 -11.24 -6.16 2.12
C SER A 120 -12.75 -6.30 1.97
N PRO A 121 -13.33 -7.50 2.09
CA PRO A 121 -14.78 -7.69 2.19
C PRO A 121 -15.39 -6.89 3.35
N LYS A 122 -14.74 -6.91 4.53
CA LYS A 122 -15.19 -6.17 5.71
C LYS A 122 -15.13 -4.65 5.55
N LEU A 123 -14.23 -4.12 4.74
CA LEU A 123 -14.16 -2.67 4.46
C LEU A 123 -15.20 -2.20 3.43
N ARG A 124 -15.74 -3.12 2.60
CA ARG A 124 -16.73 -2.80 1.56
C ARG A 124 -18.18 -2.88 2.03
N SER A 125 -18.45 -3.46 3.20
CA SER A 125 -19.80 -3.70 3.72
C SER A 125 -20.39 -2.55 4.51
#